data_AF-M4F099-F1
#
_entry.id   AF-M4F099-F1
#
_cell.length_a   1.000
_cell.length_b   1.000
_cell.length_c   1.000
_cell.angle_alpha   90.00
_cell.angle_beta   90.00
_cell.angle_gamma   90.00
#
_symmetry.space_group_name_H-M   'P 1'
#
loop_
_entity.id
_entity.type
_entity.pdbx_description
1 polymer ?
#
loop_
_entity_poly.entity_id
_entity_poly.type
_entity_poly.pdbx_seq_one_letter_code
_entity_poly.pdbx_strand_id
1 'polypeptide(L)'
;MEYFPLLELPEDLQAMVVERVARNSFQDLYRLRASSRSMKALAEMRRVYHYFDVLSFPWGLIMPSQLLKTCYAENNPSTIYVKGVQFFYSYDEQDYGLSLLKRAADAGYERAVYTHAMTQAIFYGDAQYFRRIPRATVDRVGKLVRDAKWGWGLWHTDEFRQIKAMFTSTYVPSFYLCQCANVVDRQCLCLWHIDVTKDDNMCERCFWIKEISLFFRDFEPISLFRDTTDAGYERAVYTHAMTRAIFWGEGKYLSRIPIESLDRIGKLVRSVKWCWGLWQISAAIFRMALFISHILPKFYSCQCGNPVERDCPCLWHIDVTKDDNMCPHCLWLKEIGLFLREFEPVSLYRDTRKW
;
A
#
# COMPACT_ATOMS: atom_id res chain seq x y z
N MET A 1 6.00 6.88 46.95
CA MET A 1 5.18 7.35 45.82
C MET A 1 3.75 7.21 46.25
N GLU A 2 3.00 8.31 46.33
CA GLU A 2 1.54 8.23 46.45
C GLU A 2 0.99 7.64 45.15
N TYR A 3 0.26 6.52 45.25
CA TYR A 3 -0.45 5.94 44.13
C TYR A 3 -1.75 6.71 43.96
N PHE A 4 -1.83 7.54 42.92
CA PHE A 4 -3.09 8.20 42.54
C PHE A 4 -3.95 7.23 41.72
N PRO A 5 -5.12 6.79 42.22
CA PRO A 5 -5.97 5.87 41.49
C PRO A 5 -6.57 6.55 40.26
N LEU A 6 -6.37 5.96 39.08
CA LEU A 6 -6.91 6.50 37.81
C LEU A 6 -8.43 6.76 37.89
N LEU A 7 -9.16 5.90 38.61
CA LEU A 7 -10.62 5.99 38.76
C LEU A 7 -11.08 7.18 39.62
N GLU A 8 -10.19 7.77 40.41
CA GLU A 8 -10.51 8.94 41.25
C GLU A 8 -10.34 10.26 40.48
N LEU A 9 -9.74 10.22 39.27
CA LEU A 9 -9.63 11.39 38.42
C LEU A 9 -10.99 11.74 37.78
N PRO A 10 -11.26 13.01 37.45
CA PRO A 10 -12.35 13.39 36.57
C PRO A 10 -12.32 12.61 35.25
N GLU A 11 -13.50 12.28 34.71
CA GLU A 11 -13.65 11.44 33.50
C GLU A 11 -12.87 11.99 32.29
N ASP A 12 -12.79 13.31 32.15
CA ASP A 12 -12.01 13.96 31.09
C ASP A 12 -10.51 13.65 31.19
N LEU A 13 -9.94 13.69 32.40
CA LEU A 13 -8.54 13.34 32.63
C LEU A 13 -8.31 11.84 32.44
N GLN A 14 -9.26 10.99 32.86
CA GLN A 14 -9.19 9.55 32.60
C GLN A 14 -9.14 9.28 31.10
N ALA A 15 -9.98 9.94 30.32
CA ALA A 15 -10.00 9.76 28.88
C ALA A 15 -8.74 10.28 28.19
N MET A 16 -8.16 11.41 28.62
CA MET A 16 -6.87 11.88 28.13
C MET A 16 -5.74 10.86 28.40
N VAL A 17 -5.78 10.19 29.56
CA VAL A 17 -4.86 9.09 29.86
C VAL A 17 -5.08 7.94 28.89
N VAL A 18 -6.33 7.52 28.64
CA VAL A 18 -6.68 6.45 27.69
C VAL A 18 -6.22 6.78 26.27
N GLU A 19 -6.44 8.01 25.79
CA GLU A 19 -5.97 8.49 24.49
C GLU A 19 -4.44 8.39 24.39
N ARG A 20 -3.73 8.76 25.45
CA ARG A 20 -2.27 8.67 25.50
C ARG A 20 -1.78 7.22 25.56
N VAL A 21 -2.49 6.34 26.25
CA VAL A 21 -2.20 4.89 26.23
C VAL A 21 -2.40 4.34 24.82
N ALA A 22 -3.50 4.69 24.14
CA ALA A 22 -3.78 4.27 22.77
C ALA A 22 -2.72 4.72 21.76
N ARG A 23 -2.15 5.91 21.95
CA ARG A 23 -1.04 6.43 21.13
C ARG A 23 0.27 5.66 21.33
N ASN A 24 0.53 5.12 22.51
CA ASN A 24 1.83 4.57 22.86
C ASN A 24 1.89 3.03 22.86
N SER A 25 0.80 2.35 23.19
CA SER A 25 0.82 0.90 23.41
C SER A 25 -0.55 0.26 23.15
N PHE A 26 -0.63 -0.52 22.06
CA PHE A 26 -1.77 -1.39 21.79
C PHE A 26 -2.04 -2.36 22.96
N GLN A 27 -1.00 -2.98 23.52
CA GLN A 27 -1.15 -3.96 24.59
C GLN A 27 -1.74 -3.33 25.85
N ASP A 28 -1.25 -2.16 26.24
CA ASP A 28 -1.74 -1.49 27.44
C ASP A 28 -3.14 -0.90 27.24
N LEU A 29 -3.49 -0.46 26.04
CA LEU A 29 -4.86 -0.07 25.72
C LEU A 29 -5.85 -1.23 25.94
N TYR A 30 -5.51 -2.43 25.46
CA TYR A 30 -6.37 -3.60 25.62
C TYR A 30 -6.41 -4.11 27.07
N ARG A 31 -5.31 -4.04 27.82
CA ARG A 31 -5.29 -4.30 29.26
C ARG A 31 -6.17 -3.31 30.02
N LEU A 32 -6.06 -2.02 29.70
CA LEU A 32 -6.87 -0.96 30.31
C LEU A 32 -8.36 -1.20 30.01
N ARG A 33 -8.70 -1.51 28.76
CA ARG A 33 -10.07 -1.86 28.35
C ARG A 33 -10.63 -3.06 29.11
N ALA A 34 -9.80 -4.06 29.43
CA ALA A 34 -10.22 -5.25 30.17
C ALA A 34 -10.35 -5.02 31.68
N SER A 35 -9.82 -3.92 32.22
CA SER A 35 -9.76 -3.68 33.67
C SER A 35 -11.12 -3.39 34.32
N SER A 36 -12.00 -2.63 33.65
CA SER A 36 -13.30 -2.24 34.17
C SER A 36 -14.27 -1.79 33.08
N ARG A 37 -15.56 -1.73 33.41
CA ARG A 37 -16.61 -1.22 32.49
C ARG A 37 -16.40 0.24 32.11
N SER A 38 -15.97 1.08 33.06
CA SER A 38 -15.68 2.49 32.82
C SER A 38 -14.49 2.65 31.85
N MET A 39 -13.38 1.97 32.11
CA MET A 39 -12.22 2.00 31.20
C MET A 39 -12.55 1.44 29.82
N LYS A 40 -13.40 0.41 29.73
CA LYS A 40 -13.89 -0.09 28.45
C LYS A 40 -14.65 0.98 27.68
N ALA A 41 -15.58 1.68 28.32
CA ALA A 41 -16.36 2.74 27.68
C ALA A 41 -15.47 3.88 27.18
N LEU A 42 -14.48 4.30 27.99
CA LEU A 42 -13.52 5.33 27.59
C LEU A 42 -12.65 4.88 26.41
N ALA A 43 -12.14 3.64 26.44
CA ALA A 43 -11.31 3.07 25.37
C ALA A 43 -12.06 2.88 24.04
N GLU A 44 -13.39 2.84 24.06
CA GLU A 44 -14.25 2.72 22.88
C GLU A 44 -14.75 4.08 22.35
N MET A 45 -14.39 5.20 23.00
CA MET A 45 -14.72 6.54 22.51
C MET A 45 -14.07 6.84 21.17
N ARG A 46 -14.78 7.55 20.29
CA ARG A 46 -14.32 7.94 18.94
C ARG A 46 -12.92 8.58 18.93
N ARG A 47 -12.68 9.51 19.86
CA ARG A 47 -11.38 10.20 20.03
C ARG A 47 -10.20 9.26 20.27
N VAL A 48 -10.41 8.10 20.89
CA VAL A 48 -9.35 7.12 21.11
C VAL A 48 -8.86 6.56 19.77
N TYR A 49 -9.77 6.30 18.83
CA TYR A 49 -9.40 5.87 17.48
C TYR A 49 -8.67 6.96 16.68
N HIS A 50 -8.89 8.25 16.98
CA HIS A 50 -8.10 9.32 16.40
C HIS A 50 -6.63 9.30 16.84
N TYR A 51 -6.36 8.99 18.12
CA TYR A 51 -5.01 8.98 18.69
C TYR A 51 -4.30 7.62 18.65
N PHE A 52 -5.04 6.54 18.38
CA PHE A 52 -4.49 5.18 18.33
C PHE A 52 -3.37 5.06 17.29
N ASP A 53 -2.16 4.67 17.71
CA ASP A 53 -1.08 4.44 16.74
C ASP A 53 -1.25 3.05 16.13
N VAL A 54 -1.79 2.99 14.90
CA VAL A 54 -2.02 1.73 14.17
C VAL A 54 -0.72 0.97 13.94
N LEU A 55 0.41 1.68 13.95
CA LEU A 55 1.74 1.12 13.85
C LEU A 55 2.19 0.37 15.12
N SER A 56 1.55 0.62 16.27
CA SER A 56 1.77 -0.14 17.51
C SER A 56 1.03 -1.48 17.54
N PHE A 57 0.11 -1.72 16.59
CA PHE A 57 -0.58 -2.99 16.48
C PHE A 57 0.41 -4.11 16.12
N PRO A 58 0.27 -5.31 16.70
CA PRO A 58 1.08 -6.46 16.32
C PRO A 58 0.71 -6.91 14.90
N TRP A 59 1.33 -6.34 13.88
CA TRP A 59 1.13 -6.68 12.46
C TRP A 59 1.42 -8.14 12.13
N GLY A 60 2.02 -8.89 13.06
CA GLY A 60 2.06 -10.36 13.09
C GLY A 60 0.66 -11.01 13.10
N LEU A 61 -0.39 -10.27 13.41
CA LEU A 61 -1.79 -10.71 13.45
C LEU A 61 -2.60 -10.09 12.30
N ILE A 62 -3.74 -10.70 12.00
CA ILE A 62 -4.71 -10.11 11.07
C ILE A 62 -5.33 -8.89 11.75
N MET A 63 -5.05 -7.71 11.20
CA MET A 63 -5.66 -6.48 11.70
C MET A 63 -7.15 -6.47 11.37
N PRO A 64 -8.05 -6.25 12.35
CA PRO A 64 -9.47 -6.19 12.07
C PRO A 64 -9.79 -5.07 11.07
N SER A 65 -10.42 -5.41 9.94
CA SER A 65 -10.78 -4.44 8.90
C SER A 65 -11.67 -3.32 9.43
N GLN A 66 -12.54 -3.62 10.40
CA GLN A 66 -13.40 -2.64 11.06
C GLN A 66 -12.61 -1.63 11.91
N LEU A 67 -11.50 -2.04 12.54
CA LEU A 67 -10.65 -1.15 13.31
C LEU A 67 -10.00 -0.11 12.39
N LEU A 68 -9.40 -0.56 11.28
CA LEU A 68 -8.81 0.34 10.28
C LEU A 68 -9.83 1.31 9.68
N LYS A 69 -11.03 0.83 9.34
CA LYS A 69 -12.12 1.67 8.83
C LYS A 69 -12.52 2.75 9.83
N THR A 70 -12.61 2.37 11.11
CA THR A 70 -12.98 3.30 12.19
C THR A 70 -11.88 4.34 12.40
N CYS A 71 -10.62 3.93 12.52
CA CYS A 71 -9.49 4.86 12.63
C CYS A 71 -9.42 5.82 11.44
N TYR A 72 -9.62 5.32 10.22
CA TYR A 72 -9.64 6.17 9.02
C TYR A 72 -10.80 7.17 9.04
N ALA A 73 -12.01 6.75 9.45
CA ALA A 73 -13.18 7.62 9.57
C ALA A 73 -12.98 8.73 10.62
N GLU A 74 -12.25 8.44 11.70
CA GLU A 74 -11.90 9.40 12.75
C GLU A 74 -10.64 10.24 12.41
N ASN A 75 -10.22 10.28 11.14
CA ASN A 75 -9.05 11.03 10.66
C ASN A 75 -7.75 10.71 11.42
N ASN A 76 -7.57 9.45 11.82
CA ASN A 76 -6.38 9.00 12.53
C ASN A 76 -5.10 9.23 11.68
N PRO A 77 -4.13 10.03 12.15
CA PRO A 77 -2.94 10.37 11.36
C PRO A 77 -2.07 9.17 10.99
N SER A 78 -1.94 8.17 11.88
CA SER A 78 -1.16 6.96 11.60
C SER A 78 -1.79 6.11 10.49
N THR A 79 -3.12 6.00 10.46
CA THR A 79 -3.87 5.26 9.43
C THR A 79 -3.76 5.96 8.08
N ILE A 80 -3.89 7.29 8.08
CA ILE A 80 -3.72 8.11 6.88
C ILE A 80 -2.29 7.96 6.35
N TYR A 81 -1.29 7.97 7.23
CA TYR A 81 0.11 7.73 6.87
C TYR A 81 0.31 6.36 6.22
N VAL A 82 -0.18 5.27 6.83
CA VAL A 82 -0.08 3.91 6.25
C VAL A 82 -0.69 3.88 4.85
N LYS A 83 -1.89 4.44 4.70
CA LYS A 83 -2.56 4.51 3.40
C LYS A 83 -1.75 5.34 2.40
N GLY A 84 -1.22 6.49 2.80
CA GLY A 84 -0.38 7.33 1.95
C GLY A 84 0.86 6.61 1.44
N VAL A 85 1.56 5.89 2.32
CA VAL A 85 2.72 5.07 1.95
C VAL A 85 2.34 4.01 0.92
N GLN A 86 1.22 3.32 1.09
CA GLN A 86 0.78 2.29 0.14
C GLN A 86 0.46 2.82 -1.24
N PHE A 87 -0.37 3.86 -1.31
CA PHE A 87 -0.79 4.41 -2.58
C PHE A 87 0.40 5.01 -3.34
N PHE A 88 1.31 5.68 -2.63
CA PHE A 88 2.50 6.26 -3.25
C PHE A 88 3.54 5.20 -3.67
N TYR A 89 3.95 4.35 -2.73
CA TYR A 89 5.12 3.47 -2.92
C TYR A 89 4.78 2.08 -3.46
N SER A 90 3.52 1.65 -3.44
CA SER A 90 3.13 0.30 -3.88
C SER A 90 2.10 0.27 -5.00
N TYR A 91 1.17 1.24 -5.10
CA TYR A 91 0.08 1.21 -6.09
C TYR A 91 0.21 2.17 -7.27
N ASP A 92 1.32 2.90 -7.41
CA ASP A 92 1.55 3.85 -8.52
C ASP A 92 0.52 5.01 -8.55
N GLU A 93 -0.11 5.32 -7.41
CA GLU A 93 -1.10 6.38 -7.26
C GLU A 93 -0.46 7.57 -6.52
N GLN A 94 0.54 8.17 -7.17
CA GLN A 94 1.45 9.13 -6.53
C GLN A 94 0.76 10.38 -5.98
N ASP A 95 -0.07 11.04 -6.79
CA ASP A 95 -0.74 12.28 -6.36
C ASP A 95 -1.63 12.04 -5.14
N TYR A 96 -2.41 10.95 -5.18
CA TYR A 96 -3.28 10.59 -4.07
C TYR A 96 -2.49 10.17 -2.83
N GLY A 97 -1.47 9.31 -2.99
CA GLY A 97 -0.60 8.87 -1.91
C GLY A 97 0.14 10.05 -1.26
N LEU A 98 0.68 10.97 -2.06
CA LEU A 98 1.36 12.17 -1.60
C LEU A 98 0.40 13.10 -0.84
N SER A 99 -0.83 13.28 -1.33
CA SER A 99 -1.85 14.08 -0.63
C SER A 99 -2.18 13.54 0.77
N LEU A 100 -2.20 12.20 0.92
CA LEU A 100 -2.43 11.55 2.21
C LEU A 100 -1.21 11.70 3.13
N LEU A 101 0.01 11.52 2.61
CA LEU A 101 1.24 11.75 3.36
C LEU A 101 1.31 13.18 3.88
N LYS A 102 1.00 14.16 3.02
CA LYS A 102 0.90 15.57 3.40
C LYS A 102 -0.14 15.77 4.49
N ARG A 103 -1.34 15.20 4.36
CA ARG A 103 -2.41 15.34 5.35
C ARG A 103 -2.02 14.79 6.72
N ALA A 104 -1.35 13.63 6.76
CA ALA A 104 -0.84 13.07 8.00
C ALA A 104 0.32 13.89 8.59
N ALA A 105 1.17 14.48 7.75
CA ALA A 105 2.25 15.36 8.16
C ALA A 105 1.71 16.68 8.74
N ASP A 106 0.71 17.29 8.10
CA ASP A 106 0.04 18.51 8.58
C ASP A 106 -0.68 18.28 9.92
N ALA A 107 -1.12 17.05 10.19
CA ALA A 107 -1.65 16.63 11.49
C ALA A 107 -0.54 16.37 12.56
N GLY A 108 0.73 16.58 12.23
CA GLY A 108 1.86 16.45 13.15
C GLY A 108 2.33 15.02 13.41
N TYR A 109 1.93 14.04 12.58
CA TYR A 109 2.42 12.67 12.74
C TYR A 109 3.88 12.57 12.28
N GLU A 110 4.80 12.41 13.23
CA GLU A 110 6.25 12.53 13.00
C GLU A 110 6.76 11.68 11.83
N ARG A 111 6.30 10.43 11.72
CA ARG A 111 6.67 9.53 10.62
C ARG A 111 6.18 10.06 9.28
N ALA A 112 4.99 10.65 9.22
CA ALA A 112 4.48 11.27 8.00
C ALA A 112 5.25 12.53 7.64
N VAL A 113 5.63 13.36 8.61
CA VAL A 113 6.46 14.56 8.37
C VAL A 113 7.79 14.17 7.73
N TYR A 114 8.47 13.18 8.30
CA TYR A 114 9.71 12.65 7.75
C TYR A 114 9.54 12.03 6.37
N THR A 115 8.57 11.11 6.21
CA THR A 115 8.38 10.40 4.94
C THR A 115 7.94 11.36 3.84
N HIS A 116 7.01 12.28 4.10
CA HIS A 116 6.62 13.31 3.13
C HIS A 116 7.81 14.17 2.69
N ALA A 117 8.68 14.58 3.63
CA ALA A 117 9.89 15.35 3.29
C ALA A 117 10.86 14.53 2.42
N MET A 118 11.08 13.24 2.74
CA MET A 118 11.86 12.32 1.93
C MET A 118 11.26 12.16 0.53
N THR A 119 9.94 11.94 0.43
CA THR A 119 9.24 11.83 -0.84
C THR A 119 9.41 13.08 -1.69
N GLN A 120 9.17 14.27 -1.13
CA GLN A 120 9.30 15.55 -1.82
C GLN A 120 10.70 15.75 -2.40
N ALA A 121 11.73 15.51 -1.58
CA ALA A 121 13.09 15.74 -2.02
C ALA A 121 13.61 14.70 -3.02
N ILE A 122 13.22 13.43 -2.86
CA ILE A 122 13.68 12.34 -3.73
C ILE A 122 12.99 12.38 -5.09
N PHE A 123 11.67 12.59 -5.12
CA PHE A 123 10.85 12.47 -6.33
C PHE A 123 10.69 13.81 -7.06
N TYR A 124 10.70 14.93 -6.33
CA TYR A 124 10.43 16.26 -6.90
C TYR A 124 11.61 17.23 -6.77
N GLY A 125 12.74 16.79 -6.18
CA GLY A 125 13.92 17.62 -6.00
C GLY A 125 13.76 18.76 -4.99
N ASP A 126 12.67 18.79 -4.22
CA ASP A 126 12.40 19.86 -3.27
C ASP A 126 13.10 19.62 -1.92
N ALA A 127 14.39 19.96 -1.88
CA ALA A 127 15.21 19.87 -0.67
C ALA A 127 14.81 20.89 0.43
N GLN A 128 13.87 21.82 0.19
CA GLN A 128 13.45 22.75 1.24
C GLN A 128 12.76 22.03 2.40
N TYR A 129 12.12 20.89 2.13
CA TYR A 129 11.48 20.07 3.16
C TYR A 129 12.48 19.39 4.11
N PHE A 130 13.70 19.08 3.64
CA PHE A 130 14.76 18.57 4.51
C PHE A 130 15.23 19.60 5.54
N ARG A 131 15.33 20.86 5.13
CA ARG A 131 15.77 21.95 6.02
C ARG A 131 14.81 22.21 7.19
N ARG A 132 13.58 21.72 7.10
CA ARG A 132 12.54 21.89 8.14
C ARG A 132 12.64 20.85 9.26
N ILE A 133 13.43 19.79 9.09
CA ILE A 133 13.57 18.73 10.10
C ILE A 133 14.98 18.83 10.72
N PRO A 134 15.10 19.13 12.03
CA PRO A 134 16.40 19.15 12.71
C PRO A 134 17.10 17.80 12.60
N ARG A 135 18.43 17.78 12.39
CA ARG A 135 19.23 16.54 12.28
C ARG A 135 19.00 15.59 13.46
N ALA A 136 18.94 16.12 14.68
CA ALA A 136 18.68 15.34 15.90
C ALA A 136 17.32 14.61 15.86
N THR A 137 16.32 15.20 15.20
CA THR A 137 15.01 14.57 15.01
C THR A 137 15.06 13.51 13.90
N VAL A 138 15.78 13.78 12.81
CA VAL A 138 15.96 12.88 11.67
C VAL A 138 16.49 11.52 12.12
N ASP A 139 17.45 11.49 13.04
CA ASP A 139 18.02 10.22 13.54
C ASP A 139 16.98 9.34 14.22
N ARG A 140 16.19 9.93 15.11
CA ARG A 140 15.15 9.20 15.84
C ARG A 140 14.02 8.76 14.90
N VAL A 141 13.48 9.69 14.11
CA VAL A 141 12.32 9.41 13.26
C VAL A 141 12.66 8.54 12.06
N GLY A 142 13.86 8.71 11.48
CA GLY A 142 14.35 7.90 10.39
C GLY A 142 14.51 6.43 10.81
N LYS A 143 15.04 6.19 12.02
CA LYS A 143 15.05 4.85 12.62
C LYS A 143 13.64 4.30 12.78
N LEU A 144 12.70 5.05 13.35
CA LEU A 144 11.30 4.60 13.49
C LEU A 144 10.61 4.25 12.16
N VAL A 145 10.94 4.96 11.08
CA VAL A 145 10.36 4.71 9.75
C VAL A 145 10.99 3.48 9.09
N ARG A 146 12.29 3.24 9.29
CA ARG A 146 13.06 2.12 8.70
C ARG A 146 13.02 0.83 9.52
N ASP A 147 13.07 0.90 10.85
CA ASP A 147 13.08 -0.25 11.76
C ASP A 147 11.75 -0.98 11.80
N ALA A 148 10.73 -0.32 11.29
CA ALA A 148 9.42 -0.90 11.31
C ALA A 148 9.32 -1.95 10.20
N LYS A 149 9.62 -3.19 10.61
CA LYS A 149 9.52 -4.41 9.80
C LYS A 149 8.04 -4.72 9.55
N TRP A 150 7.44 -3.96 8.65
CA TRP A 150 6.03 -4.05 8.30
C TRP A 150 5.73 -5.22 7.37
N GLY A 151 6.05 -6.45 7.81
CA GLY A 151 5.72 -7.70 7.12
C GLY A 151 5.95 -7.70 5.61
N TRP A 152 7.11 -8.19 5.17
CA TRP A 152 7.42 -8.53 3.76
C TRP A 152 6.82 -7.55 2.73
N GLY A 153 7.22 -6.28 2.80
CA GLY A 153 6.90 -5.29 1.77
C GLY A 153 7.62 -5.64 0.47
N LEU A 154 7.04 -6.51 -0.35
CA LEU A 154 7.77 -7.08 -1.50
C LEU A 154 7.85 -6.15 -2.73
N TRP A 155 7.10 -5.04 -2.78
CA TRP A 155 7.03 -4.22 -3.99
C TRP A 155 7.03 -2.72 -3.72
N HIS A 156 8.14 -2.09 -4.12
CA HIS A 156 8.16 -0.68 -4.49
C HIS A 156 7.70 -0.50 -5.95
N THR A 157 7.23 0.69 -6.30
CA THR A 157 7.00 1.08 -7.70
C THR A 157 8.29 0.98 -8.53
N ASP A 158 8.13 0.80 -9.84
CA ASP A 158 9.28 0.78 -10.76
C ASP A 158 10.01 2.12 -10.76
N GLU A 159 9.29 3.22 -10.58
CA GLU A 159 9.86 4.55 -10.45
C GLU A 159 10.76 4.66 -9.20
N PHE A 160 10.30 4.16 -8.04
CA PHE A 160 11.15 4.13 -6.84
C PHE A 160 12.45 3.35 -7.09
N ARG A 161 12.39 2.22 -7.81
CA ARG A 161 13.59 1.43 -8.16
C ARG A 161 14.52 2.20 -9.10
N GLN A 162 13.97 2.88 -10.10
CA GLN A 162 14.74 3.68 -11.05
C GLN A 162 15.43 4.85 -10.37
N ILE A 163 14.70 5.62 -9.56
CA ILE A 163 15.26 6.73 -8.78
C ILE A 163 16.32 6.21 -7.80
N LYS A 164 16.09 5.09 -7.11
CA LYS A 164 17.10 4.46 -6.25
C LYS A 164 18.37 4.11 -7.03
N ALA A 165 18.26 3.55 -8.22
CA ALA A 165 19.41 3.22 -9.07
C ALA A 165 20.16 4.49 -9.52
N MET A 166 19.45 5.51 -10.01
CA MET A 166 20.03 6.79 -10.39
C MET A 166 20.72 7.49 -9.22
N PHE A 167 20.09 7.46 -8.05
CA PHE A 167 20.65 8.06 -6.85
C PHE A 167 21.96 7.36 -6.44
N THR A 168 21.95 6.03 -6.47
CA THR A 168 23.11 5.20 -6.13
C THR A 168 24.27 5.43 -7.10
N SER A 169 24.02 5.55 -8.40
CA SER A 169 25.09 5.79 -9.37
C SER A 169 25.62 7.23 -9.36
N THR A 170 24.77 8.21 -9.05
CA THR A 170 25.11 9.64 -9.20
C THR A 170 25.63 10.27 -7.92
N TYR A 171 24.98 10.03 -6.78
CA TYR A 171 25.24 10.80 -5.55
C TYR A 171 26.09 10.04 -4.54
N VAL A 172 25.94 8.71 -4.45
CA VAL A 172 26.70 7.87 -3.50
C VAL A 172 28.22 7.94 -3.75
N PRO A 173 28.75 7.95 -5.00
CA PRO A 173 30.19 8.12 -5.21
C PRO A 173 30.72 9.43 -4.60
N SER A 174 29.91 10.49 -4.67
CA SER A 174 30.29 11.80 -4.16
C SER A 174 30.34 11.90 -2.63
N PHE A 175 29.65 11.01 -1.93
CA PHE A 175 29.76 10.87 -0.48
C PHE A 175 31.16 10.39 -0.08
N TYR A 176 31.71 9.41 -0.81
CA TYR A 176 33.04 8.84 -0.56
C TYR A 176 34.20 9.75 -0.97
N LEU A 177 33.94 10.80 -1.76
CA LEU A 177 34.94 11.83 -2.10
C LEU A 177 35.12 12.88 -0.99
N CYS A 178 34.25 12.88 0.02
CA CYS A 178 34.31 13.85 1.12
C CYS A 178 35.16 13.32 2.29
N GLN A 179 35.87 14.22 2.97
CA GLN A 179 36.62 13.93 4.19
C GLN A 179 35.73 13.43 5.35
N CYS A 180 34.41 13.64 5.27
CA CYS A 180 33.45 13.13 6.24
C CYS A 180 33.24 11.61 6.17
N ALA A 181 33.63 10.95 5.07
CA ALA A 181 33.56 9.51 4.98
C ALA A 181 34.76 8.91 5.73
N ASN A 182 34.54 8.48 6.98
CA ASN A 182 35.52 7.66 7.69
C ASN A 182 35.84 6.44 6.81
N VAL A 183 37.12 6.29 6.47
CA VAL A 183 37.69 5.37 5.48
C VAL A 183 37.47 3.92 5.91
N VAL A 184 36.25 3.40 5.77
CA VAL A 184 36.05 1.96 5.68
C VAL A 184 36.33 1.62 4.23
N ASP A 185 37.61 1.33 3.98
CA ASP A 185 38.18 0.89 2.72
C ASP A 185 37.33 -0.22 2.09
N ARG A 186 36.41 0.10 1.15
CA ARG A 186 35.61 -0.91 0.44
C ARG A 186 35.28 -0.52 -1.00
N GLN A 187 35.68 -1.43 -1.89
CA GLN A 187 35.62 -1.42 -3.34
C GLN A 187 34.19 -1.54 -3.93
N CYS A 188 33.12 -1.17 -3.21
CA CYS A 188 31.75 -1.39 -3.69
C CYS A 188 30.80 -0.23 -3.36
N LEU A 189 30.33 0.46 -4.42
CA LEU A 189 29.36 1.56 -4.42
C LEU A 189 27.92 1.09 -4.10
N CYS A 190 27.73 0.26 -3.08
CA CYS A 190 26.41 -0.26 -2.72
C CYS A 190 25.91 0.29 -1.37
N LEU A 191 24.61 0.56 -1.30
CA LEU A 191 23.93 1.15 -0.14
C LEU A 191 24.12 0.31 1.15
N TRP A 192 24.36 -0.99 1.02
CA TRP A 192 24.53 -1.93 2.11
C TRP A 192 25.76 -1.69 2.98
N HIS A 193 26.79 -1.02 2.45
CA HIS A 193 28.01 -0.69 3.20
C HIS A 193 27.96 0.66 3.91
N ILE A 194 26.86 1.41 3.77
CA ILE A 194 26.70 2.68 4.48
C ILE A 194 26.41 2.37 5.95
N ASP A 195 27.34 2.75 6.82
CA ASP A 195 27.21 2.56 8.25
C ASP A 195 25.91 3.20 8.78
N VAL A 196 25.19 2.46 9.61
CA VAL A 196 24.00 2.92 10.32
C VAL A 196 24.30 3.89 11.46
N THR A 197 25.53 3.85 12.01
CA THR A 197 25.97 4.82 13.01
C THR A 197 26.16 6.18 12.34
N LYS A 198 25.55 7.24 12.86
CA LYS A 198 25.74 8.59 12.31
C LYS A 198 26.90 9.25 13.04
N ASP A 199 27.85 9.77 12.26
CA ASP A 199 28.92 10.59 12.79
C ASP A 199 28.39 12.03 12.91
N ASP A 200 28.39 12.59 14.12
CA ASP A 200 27.99 13.98 14.38
C ASP A 200 28.84 15.00 13.59
N ASN A 201 29.98 14.56 13.06
CA ASN A 201 30.96 15.37 12.34
C ASN A 201 30.75 15.44 10.82
N MET A 202 29.61 14.97 10.28
CA MET A 202 29.33 15.05 8.83
C MET A 202 28.90 16.45 8.38
N CYS A 203 29.42 16.88 7.22
CA CYS A 203 28.90 18.06 6.53
C CYS A 203 27.45 17.83 6.06
N GLU A 204 26.69 18.91 5.81
CA GLU A 204 25.28 18.86 5.41
C GLU A 204 25.05 17.91 4.22
N ARG A 205 25.88 18.03 3.18
CA ARG A 205 25.77 17.20 1.98
C ARG A 205 25.91 15.71 2.31
N CYS A 206 26.93 15.33 3.06
CA CYS A 206 27.18 13.92 3.39
C CYS A 206 26.10 13.35 4.29
N PHE A 207 25.62 14.15 5.26
CA PHE A 207 24.52 13.76 6.12
C PHE A 207 23.27 13.40 5.31
N TRP A 208 22.86 14.24 4.36
CA TRP A 208 21.65 13.99 3.57
C TRP A 208 21.83 12.86 2.55
N ILE A 209 23.00 12.73 1.91
CA ILE A 209 23.27 11.58 1.03
C ILE A 209 23.17 10.28 1.84
N LYS A 210 23.74 10.25 3.04
CA LYS A 210 23.66 9.11 3.93
C LYS A 210 22.21 8.81 4.35
N GLU A 211 21.44 9.83 4.76
CA GLU A 211 20.06 9.62 5.19
C GLU A 211 19.16 9.10 4.08
N ILE A 212 19.25 9.67 2.86
CA ILE A 212 18.52 9.17 1.69
C ILE A 212 18.97 7.74 1.35
N SER A 213 20.26 7.44 1.48
CA SER A 213 20.76 6.09 1.26
C SER A 213 20.15 5.08 2.23
N LEU A 214 20.09 5.43 3.52
CA LEU A 214 19.46 4.60 4.55
C LEU A 214 17.96 4.43 4.27
N PHE A 215 17.27 5.51 3.84
CA PHE A 215 15.88 5.43 3.42
C PHE A 215 15.70 4.45 2.26
N PHE A 216 16.47 4.56 1.17
CA PHE A 216 16.38 3.62 0.05
C PHE A 216 16.73 2.17 0.41
N ARG A 217 17.60 1.96 1.40
CA ARG A 217 18.03 0.63 1.81
C ARG A 217 16.98 -0.09 2.65
N ASP A 218 16.43 0.60 3.66
CA ASP A 218 15.65 -0.05 4.72
C ASP A 218 14.17 0.34 4.73
N PHE A 219 13.74 1.33 3.94
CA PHE A 219 12.33 1.70 3.88
C PHE A 219 11.53 0.64 3.14
N GLU A 220 10.64 -0.06 3.86
CA GLU A 220 9.71 -1.04 3.29
C GLU A 220 8.26 -0.54 3.43
N PRO A 221 7.49 -0.40 2.34
CA PRO A 221 6.10 0.01 2.42
C PRO A 221 5.24 -1.10 3.04
N ILE A 222 4.28 -0.71 3.88
CA ILE A 222 3.36 -1.63 4.56
C ILE A 222 2.47 -2.34 3.54
N SER A 223 2.48 -3.67 3.49
CA SER A 223 1.42 -4.44 2.86
C SER A 223 0.28 -4.69 3.86
N LEU A 224 -0.87 -4.04 3.67
CA LEU A 224 -2.07 -4.27 4.51
C LEU A 224 -2.74 -5.62 4.21
N PHE A 225 -2.31 -6.34 3.17
CA PHE A 225 -2.90 -7.62 2.79
C PHE A 225 -2.29 -8.77 3.59
N ARG A 226 -2.75 -8.92 4.83
CA ARG A 226 -2.70 -10.19 5.56
C ARG A 226 -4.08 -10.84 5.56
N ASP A 227 -4.53 -11.28 4.40
CA ASP A 227 -5.28 -12.55 4.36
C ASP A 227 -4.18 -13.62 4.36
N THR A 228 -4.01 -14.34 5.46
CA THR A 228 -2.91 -15.31 5.69
C THR A 228 -3.06 -16.61 4.90
N THR A 229 -3.71 -16.55 3.74
CA THR A 229 -3.65 -17.60 2.72
C THR A 229 -3.02 -16.95 1.50
N ASP A 230 -2.04 -17.60 0.86
CA ASP A 230 -1.43 -17.12 -0.40
C ASP A 230 -2.48 -16.57 -1.39
N ALA A 231 -3.65 -17.18 -1.32
CA ALA A 231 -4.89 -16.74 -1.92
C ALA A 231 -5.23 -15.25 -1.76
N GLY A 232 -5.33 -14.69 -0.55
CA GLY A 232 -5.82 -13.32 -0.37
C GLY A 232 -4.92 -12.22 -0.95
N TYR A 233 -3.61 -12.43 -0.88
CA TYR A 233 -2.59 -11.61 -1.52
C TYR A 233 -2.71 -11.67 -3.05
N GLU A 234 -2.80 -12.88 -3.59
CA GLU A 234 -2.98 -13.10 -5.03
C GLU A 234 -4.25 -12.45 -5.57
N ARG A 235 -5.34 -12.45 -4.78
CA ARG A 235 -6.59 -11.78 -5.16
C ARG A 235 -6.41 -10.27 -5.32
N ALA A 236 -5.82 -9.61 -4.35
CA ALA A 236 -5.68 -8.14 -4.38
C ALA A 236 -4.79 -7.68 -5.55
N VAL A 237 -3.68 -8.41 -5.79
CA VAL A 237 -2.77 -8.15 -6.91
C VAL A 237 -3.48 -8.37 -8.25
N TYR A 238 -4.21 -9.48 -8.39
CA TYR A 238 -4.96 -9.78 -9.61
C TYR A 238 -6.08 -8.79 -9.86
N THR A 239 -6.89 -8.46 -8.86
CA THR A 239 -7.97 -7.49 -9.01
C THR A 239 -7.42 -6.11 -9.37
N HIS A 240 -6.33 -5.66 -8.74
CA HIS A 240 -5.72 -4.37 -9.08
C HIS A 240 -5.17 -4.37 -10.52
N ALA A 241 -4.41 -5.40 -10.89
CA ALA A 241 -3.85 -5.53 -12.24
C ALA A 241 -4.94 -5.62 -13.33
N MET A 242 -6.00 -6.40 -13.08
CA MET A 242 -7.18 -6.48 -13.95
C MET A 242 -7.87 -5.14 -14.08
N THR A 243 -8.11 -4.46 -12.96
CA THR A 243 -8.84 -3.21 -12.96
C THR A 243 -8.05 -2.15 -13.74
N ARG A 244 -6.71 -2.04 -13.54
CA ARG A 244 -5.83 -1.14 -14.31
C ARG A 244 -5.76 -1.49 -15.80
N ALA A 245 -5.62 -2.78 -16.14
CA ALA A 245 -5.55 -3.20 -17.53
C ALA A 245 -6.87 -2.97 -18.29
N ILE A 246 -8.00 -3.34 -17.68
CA ILE A 246 -9.33 -3.27 -18.29
C ILE A 246 -9.84 -1.83 -18.36
N PHE A 247 -9.81 -1.12 -17.23
CA PHE A 247 -10.43 0.19 -17.15
C PHE A 247 -9.47 1.32 -17.48
N TRP A 248 -8.16 1.13 -17.42
CA TRP A 248 -7.18 2.19 -17.76
C TRP A 248 -6.26 1.83 -18.95
N GLY A 249 -6.40 0.64 -19.54
CA GLY A 249 -5.59 0.24 -20.70
C GLY A 249 -4.12 -0.07 -20.37
N GLU A 250 -3.80 -0.21 -19.09
CA GLU A 250 -2.42 -0.31 -18.63
C GLU A 250 -1.96 -1.77 -18.56
N GLY A 251 -1.70 -2.36 -19.72
CA GLY A 251 -1.29 -3.76 -19.85
C GLY A 251 0.00 -4.14 -19.10
N LYS A 252 0.84 -3.17 -18.73
CA LYS A 252 2.08 -3.38 -17.95
C LYS A 252 1.84 -4.03 -16.58
N TYR A 253 0.62 -3.93 -16.05
CA TYR A 253 0.25 -4.57 -14.79
C TYR A 253 -0.07 -6.06 -14.96
N LEU A 254 -0.44 -6.49 -16.17
CA LEU A 254 -0.67 -7.89 -16.49
C LEU A 254 0.63 -8.69 -16.43
N SER A 255 1.72 -8.14 -16.97
CA SER A 255 3.04 -8.81 -16.92
C SER A 255 3.59 -9.03 -15.50
N ARG A 256 2.94 -8.47 -14.47
CA ARG A 256 3.29 -8.69 -13.06
C ARG A 256 2.67 -9.96 -12.48
N ILE A 257 1.73 -10.60 -13.18
CA ILE A 257 1.15 -11.89 -12.78
C ILE A 257 1.83 -12.99 -13.60
N PRO A 258 2.52 -13.95 -12.96
CA PRO A 258 3.03 -15.12 -13.66
C PRO A 258 1.89 -15.86 -14.37
N ILE A 259 2.07 -16.18 -15.66
CA ILE A 259 1.07 -16.89 -16.48
C ILE A 259 0.64 -18.21 -15.81
N GLU A 260 1.59 -18.91 -15.21
CA GLU A 260 1.39 -20.18 -14.48
C GLU A 260 0.51 -20.03 -13.24
N SER A 261 0.42 -18.82 -12.67
CA SER A 261 -0.43 -18.52 -11.52
C SER A 261 -1.81 -17.98 -11.95
N LEU A 262 -1.99 -17.61 -13.22
CA LEU A 262 -3.16 -16.85 -13.67
C LEU A 262 -4.48 -17.61 -13.48
N ASP A 263 -4.54 -18.87 -13.85
CA ASP A 263 -5.74 -19.70 -13.69
C ASP A 263 -6.08 -19.95 -12.21
N ARG A 264 -5.08 -20.27 -11.39
CA ARG A 264 -5.23 -20.47 -9.94
C ARG A 264 -5.78 -19.21 -9.27
N ILE A 265 -5.18 -18.06 -9.56
CA ILE A 265 -5.54 -16.78 -8.96
C ILE A 265 -6.91 -16.32 -9.49
N GLY A 266 -7.16 -16.47 -10.80
CA GLY A 266 -8.43 -16.19 -11.42
C GLY A 266 -9.57 -16.97 -10.75
N LYS A 267 -9.45 -18.29 -10.60
CA LYS A 267 -10.44 -19.14 -9.91
C LYS A 267 -10.71 -18.68 -8.47
N LEU A 268 -9.68 -18.22 -7.80
CA LEU A 268 -9.74 -17.79 -6.41
C LEU A 268 -10.33 -16.38 -6.23
N VAL A 269 -10.10 -15.47 -7.17
CA VAL A 269 -10.77 -14.15 -7.27
C VAL A 269 -12.26 -14.32 -7.58
N ARG A 270 -12.59 -15.27 -8.47
CA ARG A 270 -13.97 -15.58 -8.89
C ARG A 270 -14.81 -16.27 -7.80
N SER A 271 -14.19 -16.95 -6.83
CA SER A 271 -14.93 -17.63 -5.75
C SER A 271 -15.47 -16.69 -4.66
N VAL A 272 -15.12 -15.39 -4.72
CA VAL A 272 -15.57 -14.38 -3.75
C VAL A 272 -16.70 -13.54 -4.36
N LYS A 273 -17.86 -13.48 -3.69
CA LYS A 273 -18.94 -12.55 -4.06
C LYS A 273 -18.49 -11.12 -3.81
N TRP A 274 -18.30 -10.36 -4.89
CA TRP A 274 -17.92 -8.94 -4.83
C TRP A 274 -19.08 -8.09 -4.31
N CYS A 275 -18.84 -7.28 -3.27
CA CYS A 275 -19.81 -6.30 -2.79
C CYS A 275 -19.78 -5.03 -3.67
N TRP A 276 -20.82 -4.86 -4.49
CA TRP A 276 -21.53 -3.64 -4.88
C TRP A 276 -20.80 -2.31 -4.58
N GLY A 277 -20.06 -1.75 -5.54
CA GLY A 277 -19.52 -0.39 -5.40
C GLY A 277 -18.88 0.23 -6.64
N LEU A 278 -18.31 -0.57 -7.55
CA LEU A 278 -17.59 -0.04 -8.73
C LEU A 278 -18.49 0.30 -9.94
N TRP A 279 -19.72 -0.20 -9.97
CA TRP A 279 -20.63 -0.08 -11.12
C TRP A 279 -21.48 1.21 -11.19
N GLN A 280 -21.46 2.05 -10.16
CA GLN A 280 -22.21 3.33 -10.19
C GLN A 280 -21.47 4.45 -10.94
N ILE A 281 -20.27 4.20 -11.46
CA ILE A 281 -19.49 5.18 -12.20
C ILE A 281 -19.81 5.01 -13.69
N SER A 282 -20.48 5.98 -14.30
CA SER A 282 -20.83 6.00 -15.73
C SER A 282 -19.63 5.77 -16.66
N ALA A 283 -18.43 6.17 -16.24
CA ALA A 283 -17.18 5.90 -16.94
C ALA A 283 -16.82 4.40 -17.01
N ALA A 284 -17.19 3.59 -16.01
CA ALA A 284 -16.93 2.15 -16.00
C ALA A 284 -17.76 1.43 -17.07
N ILE A 285 -19.04 1.80 -17.22
CA ILE A 285 -19.96 1.25 -18.23
C ILE A 285 -19.45 1.59 -19.65
N PHE A 286 -19.07 2.85 -19.88
CA PHE A 286 -18.56 3.29 -21.18
C PHE A 286 -17.24 2.59 -21.57
N ARG A 287 -16.32 2.39 -20.60
CA ARG A 287 -15.06 1.69 -20.85
C ARG A 287 -15.23 0.19 -21.04
N MET A 288 -16.21 -0.44 -20.38
CA MET A 288 -16.59 -1.83 -20.68
C MET A 288 -17.16 -1.98 -22.10
N ALA A 289 -18.01 -1.04 -22.55
CA ALA A 289 -18.51 -1.05 -23.93
C ALA A 289 -17.37 -0.86 -24.96
N LEU A 290 -16.36 -0.04 -24.64
CA LEU A 290 -15.14 0.13 -25.44
C LEU A 290 -14.29 -1.15 -25.47
N PHE A 291 -14.09 -1.80 -24.32
CA PHE A 291 -13.39 -3.07 -24.21
C PHE A 291 -14.06 -4.16 -25.07
N ILE A 292 -15.38 -4.32 -24.93
CA ILE A 292 -16.18 -5.30 -25.68
C ILE A 292 -16.12 -5.00 -27.19
N SER A 293 -16.19 -3.73 -27.60
CA SER A 293 -16.20 -3.38 -29.03
C SER A 293 -14.82 -3.45 -29.71
N HIS A 294 -13.72 -3.20 -28.99
CA HIS A 294 -12.38 -3.07 -29.61
C HIS A 294 -11.44 -4.24 -29.36
N ILE A 295 -11.60 -4.95 -28.24
CA ILE A 295 -10.68 -6.03 -27.82
C ILE A 295 -11.31 -7.41 -28.10
N LEU A 296 -12.63 -7.56 -27.91
CA LEU A 296 -13.32 -8.81 -28.20
C LEU A 296 -13.16 -9.29 -29.66
N PRO A 297 -13.22 -8.43 -30.70
CA PRO A 297 -12.97 -8.87 -32.07
C PRO A 297 -11.52 -9.37 -32.30
N LYS A 298 -10.56 -8.88 -31.51
CA LYS A 298 -9.16 -9.34 -31.58
C LYS A 298 -9.00 -10.75 -30.98
N PHE A 299 -9.82 -11.11 -29.99
CA PHE A 299 -9.89 -12.46 -29.41
C PHE A 299 -10.22 -13.52 -30.48
N TYR A 300 -11.20 -13.26 -31.34
CA TYR A 300 -11.61 -14.17 -32.43
C TYR A 300 -10.63 -14.19 -33.62
N SER A 301 -9.61 -13.31 -33.63
CA SER A 301 -8.61 -13.22 -34.69
C SER A 301 -7.31 -14.00 -34.40
N CYS A 302 -7.13 -14.53 -33.18
CA CYS A 302 -5.98 -15.38 -32.86
C CYS A 302 -6.06 -16.73 -33.59
N GLN A 303 -5.01 -17.08 -34.34
CA GLN A 303 -4.87 -18.37 -35.04
C GLN A 303 -4.46 -19.54 -34.14
N CYS A 304 -4.49 -19.36 -32.82
CA CYS A 304 -4.22 -20.42 -31.87
C CYS A 304 -5.29 -21.52 -32.01
N GLY A 305 -4.87 -22.73 -32.37
CA GLY A 305 -5.69 -23.81 -32.95
C GLY A 305 -6.75 -24.48 -32.05
N ASN A 306 -7.30 -23.77 -31.07
CA ASN A 306 -8.45 -24.25 -30.30
C ASN A 306 -9.70 -23.45 -30.70
N PRO A 307 -10.78 -24.11 -31.18
CA PRO A 307 -12.01 -23.44 -31.54
C PRO A 307 -12.73 -23.02 -30.26
N VAL A 308 -12.45 -21.81 -29.77
CA VAL A 308 -13.46 -21.11 -28.97
C VAL A 308 -14.50 -20.66 -29.98
N GLU A 309 -15.70 -21.23 -29.89
CA GLU A 309 -16.84 -21.06 -30.79
C GLU A 309 -16.84 -19.70 -31.49
N ARG A 310 -16.56 -19.70 -32.81
CA ARG A 310 -16.58 -18.50 -33.65
C ARG A 310 -18.00 -17.89 -33.77
N ASP A 311 -19.01 -18.54 -33.20
CA ASP A 311 -20.42 -18.30 -33.50
C ASP A 311 -21.24 -17.69 -32.35
N CYS A 312 -20.64 -17.33 -31.20
CA CYS A 312 -21.31 -16.44 -30.23
C CYS A 312 -20.42 -15.26 -29.82
N PRO A 313 -20.81 -14.00 -30.10
CA PRO A 313 -20.07 -12.79 -29.68
C PRO A 313 -20.19 -12.49 -28.17
N CYS A 314 -20.64 -13.47 -27.39
CA CYS A 314 -21.03 -13.32 -26.01
C CYS A 314 -19.92 -13.86 -25.09
N LEU A 315 -19.36 -13.00 -24.23
CA LEU A 315 -18.36 -13.36 -23.19
C LEU A 315 -18.76 -14.57 -22.30
N TRP A 316 -20.03 -14.94 -22.34
CA TRP A 316 -20.70 -15.90 -21.48
C TRP A 316 -20.42 -17.38 -21.80
N HIS A 317 -19.93 -17.69 -23.01
CA HIS A 317 -19.65 -19.06 -23.46
C HIS A 317 -18.15 -19.42 -23.49
N ILE A 318 -17.29 -18.64 -22.82
CA ILE A 318 -15.88 -19.01 -22.67
C ILE A 318 -15.78 -20.30 -21.84
N ASP A 319 -15.45 -21.41 -22.49
CA ASP A 319 -15.28 -22.72 -21.87
C ASP A 319 -14.10 -22.70 -20.87
N VAL A 320 -14.43 -22.95 -19.61
CA VAL A 320 -13.51 -22.84 -18.46
C VAL A 320 -12.58 -24.07 -18.37
N THR A 321 -12.78 -25.10 -19.21
CA THR A 321 -12.13 -26.41 -19.05
C THR A 321 -10.95 -26.68 -19.99
N LYS A 322 -10.68 -25.81 -20.97
CA LYS A 322 -9.58 -25.98 -21.94
C LYS A 322 -8.53 -24.88 -21.78
N ASP A 323 -7.46 -25.18 -21.06
CA ASP A 323 -6.27 -24.30 -20.94
C ASP A 323 -5.08 -24.82 -21.75
N ASP A 324 -5.06 -26.13 -22.02
CA ASP A 324 -4.00 -26.80 -22.76
C ASP A 324 -4.01 -26.30 -24.22
N ASN A 325 -2.99 -25.52 -24.60
CA ASN A 325 -2.72 -24.93 -25.93
C ASN A 325 -3.17 -23.49 -26.20
N MET A 326 -3.55 -22.68 -25.19
CA MET A 326 -3.76 -21.25 -25.41
C MET A 326 -2.43 -20.47 -25.37
N CYS A 327 -2.24 -19.53 -26.30
CA CYS A 327 -1.11 -18.60 -26.22
C CYS A 327 -1.31 -17.60 -25.06
N PRO A 328 -0.22 -16.98 -24.54
CA PRO A 328 -0.32 -16.01 -23.44
C PRO A 328 -1.35 -14.90 -23.65
N HIS A 329 -1.47 -14.41 -24.89
CA HIS A 329 -2.41 -13.35 -25.25
C HIS A 329 -3.87 -13.80 -25.07
N CYS A 330 -4.22 -15.01 -25.54
CA CYS A 330 -5.58 -15.53 -25.41
C CYS A 330 -5.93 -15.96 -23.99
N LEU A 331 -4.95 -16.42 -23.22
CA LEU A 331 -5.14 -16.72 -21.80
C LEU A 331 -5.50 -15.46 -21.01
N TRP A 332 -4.79 -14.35 -21.25
CA TRP A 332 -5.11 -13.05 -20.65
C TRP A 332 -6.49 -12.54 -21.04
N LEU A 333 -6.86 -12.63 -22.32
CA LEU A 333 -8.17 -12.21 -22.78
C LEU A 333 -9.31 -13.07 -22.20
N LYS A 334 -9.13 -14.39 -22.10
CA LYS A 334 -10.04 -15.30 -21.40
C LYS A 334 -10.23 -14.89 -19.95
N GLU A 335 -9.14 -14.62 -19.24
CA GLU A 335 -9.17 -14.26 -17.82
C GLU A 335 -9.79 -12.89 -17.56
N ILE A 336 -9.51 -11.90 -18.42
CA ILE A 336 -10.22 -10.61 -18.41
C ILE A 336 -11.73 -10.84 -18.64
N GLY A 337 -12.08 -11.71 -19.58
CA GLY A 337 -13.47 -11.99 -19.87
C GLY A 337 -14.20 -12.67 -18.71
N LEU A 338 -13.57 -13.64 -18.06
CA LEU A 338 -14.08 -14.29 -16.86
C LEU A 338 -14.16 -13.31 -15.67
N PHE A 339 -13.19 -12.41 -15.53
CA PHE A 339 -13.21 -11.37 -14.50
C PHE A 339 -14.40 -10.41 -14.69
N LEU A 340 -14.67 -9.97 -15.93
CA LEU A 340 -15.81 -9.12 -16.26
C LEU A 340 -17.15 -9.83 -16.05
N ARG A 341 -17.25 -11.12 -16.43
CA ARG A 341 -18.45 -11.95 -16.25
C ARG A 341 -18.91 -12.02 -14.79
N GLU A 342 -17.96 -12.22 -13.88
CA GLU A 342 -18.23 -12.36 -12.44
C GLU A 342 -18.36 -11.00 -11.72
N PHE A 343 -17.98 -9.90 -12.38
CA PHE A 343 -18.18 -8.53 -11.87
C PHE A 343 -19.59 -7.98 -12.18
N GLU A 344 -20.35 -8.59 -13.08
CA GLU A 344 -21.70 -8.14 -13.43
C GLU A 344 -22.72 -8.49 -12.32
N PRO A 345 -23.61 -7.57 -11.89
CA PRO A 345 -24.68 -7.94 -10.98
C PRO A 345 -25.71 -8.81 -11.71
N VAL A 346 -26.01 -9.98 -11.13
CA VAL A 346 -27.11 -10.91 -11.49
C VAL A 346 -28.50 -10.24 -11.56
N SER A 347 -28.62 -8.93 -11.32
CA SER A 347 -29.90 -8.21 -11.26
C SER A 347 -30.29 -7.41 -12.51
N LEU A 348 -29.46 -7.31 -13.56
CA LEU A 348 -29.81 -6.47 -14.73
C LEU A 348 -30.62 -7.16 -15.85
N TYR A 349 -30.89 -8.47 -15.75
CA TYR A 349 -31.66 -9.20 -16.78
C TYR A 349 -32.96 -9.88 -16.28
N ARG A 350 -33.44 -9.55 -15.07
CA ARG A 350 -34.76 -10.01 -14.63
C ARG A 350 -35.92 -9.11 -15.08
N ASP A 351 -35.66 -7.94 -15.66
CA ASP A 351 -36.71 -6.97 -16.02
C ASP A 351 -36.83 -6.62 -17.51
N THR A 352 -36.12 -7.29 -18.42
CA THR A 352 -36.29 -7.11 -19.88
C THR A 352 -37.38 -8.01 -20.49
N ARG A 353 -38.38 -8.44 -19.69
CA ARG A 353 -39.65 -9.01 -20.19
C ARG A 353 -40.82 -8.03 -20.20
N LYS A 354 -40.58 -6.74 -19.99
CA LYS A 354 -41.56 -5.69 -20.28
C LYS A 354 -40.85 -4.49 -20.90
N TRP A 355 -41.39 -4.07 -22.05
CA TRP A 355 -40.98 -3.01 -22.98
C TRP A 355 -40.06 -3.45 -24.10
#